data_AF-A0A354GHI2-F1
#
_entry.id   AF-A0A354GHI2-F1
#
_cell.length_a   1.000
_cell.length_b   1.000
_cell.length_c   1.000
_cell.angle_alpha   90.00
_cell.angle_beta   90.00
_cell.angle_gamma   90.00
#
_symmetry.space_group_name_H-M   'P 1'
#
loop_
_entity.id
_entity.type
_entity.pdbx_description
1 polymer ?
#
loop_
_entity_poly.entity_id
_entity_poly.type
_entity_poly.pdbx_seq_one_letter_code
_entity_poly.pdbx_strand_id
1 'polypeptide(L)' 'MIIGEGDNEAPTAPSKLKSYNVTPITVDLSWNRSIDDSGMLEYDIYQNSQLIKTVLDTTATIDGLSAKTKYFFNVMA' A
#
# COMPACT_ATOMS: atom_id res chain seq x y z
N MET A 1 26.90 -26.33 -12.97
CA MET A 1 25.59 -26.37 -12.30
C MET A 1 25.29 -24.95 -11.88
N ILE A 2 24.40 -24.25 -12.58
CA ILE A 2 23.96 -22.90 -12.18
C ILE A 2 22.57 -23.11 -11.59
N ILE A 3 22.47 -23.12 -10.27
CA ILE A 3 21.18 -22.95 -9.61
C ILE A 3 21.04 -21.45 -9.38
N GLY A 4 20.12 -20.81 -10.11
CA GLY A 4 19.69 -19.47 -9.75
C GLY A 4 18.98 -19.60 -8.41
N GLU A 5 19.62 -19.14 -7.35
CA GLU A 5 18.93 -18.84 -6.11
C GLU A 5 17.95 -17.72 -6.48
N GLY A 6 16.70 -18.10 -6.77
CA GLY A 6 15.62 -17.13 -6.84
C GLY A 6 15.57 -16.53 -5.47
N ASP A 7 16.06 -15.30 -5.36
CA ASP A 7 16.07 -14.58 -4.10
C ASP A 7 14.59 -14.45 -3.67
N ASN A 8 14.21 -15.29 -2.72
CA ASN A 8 12.87 -15.42 -2.19
C ASN A 8 12.75 -14.51 -0.97
N GLU A 9 13.40 -13.35 -1.01
CA GLU A 9 13.26 -12.36 0.03
C GLU A 9 11.87 -11.74 -0.12
N ALA A 10 10.99 -12.06 0.83
CA ALA A 10 9.66 -11.48 0.86
C ALA A 10 9.77 -9.96 0.89
N PRO A 11 8.90 -9.23 0.16
CA PRO A 11 8.84 -7.79 0.22
C PRO A 11 8.88 -7.25 1.66
N THR A 12 9.77 -6.29 1.90
CA THR A 12 9.74 -5.56 3.16
C THR A 12 8.44 -4.78 3.31
N ALA A 13 7.97 -4.57 4.54
CA ALA A 13 6.74 -3.79 4.75
C ALA A 13 6.91 -2.34 4.25
N PRO A 14 5.90 -1.76 3.57
CA PRO A 14 5.93 -0.35 3.18
C PRO A 14 6.17 0.56 4.38
N SER A 15 7.10 1.50 4.26
CA SER A 15 7.45 2.41 5.36
C SER A 15 6.89 3.82 5.15
N LYS A 16 6.83 4.62 6.22
CA LYS A 16 6.39 6.04 6.18
C LYS A 16 5.01 6.26 5.54
N LEU A 17 4.06 5.35 5.76
CA LEU A 17 2.67 5.55 5.35
C LEU A 17 2.14 6.87 5.93
N LYS A 18 1.64 7.74 5.06
CA LYS A 18 1.06 9.03 5.43
C LYS A 18 -0.20 9.30 4.61
N SER A 19 -1.16 9.98 5.24
CA SER A 19 -2.34 10.54 4.59
C SER A 19 -2.15 12.03 4.33
N TYR A 20 -2.69 12.51 3.21
CA TYR A 20 -2.72 13.91 2.83
C TYR A 20 -3.95 14.20 1.96
N ASN A 21 -4.20 15.48 1.66
CA ASN A 21 -5.32 15.92 0.81
C ASN A 21 -6.70 15.36 1.25
N VAL A 22 -6.95 15.33 2.56
CA VAL A 22 -8.16 14.74 3.15
C VAL A 22 -9.37 15.63 2.85
N THR A 23 -10.39 15.05 2.23
CA THR A 23 -11.71 15.67 2.02
C THR A 23 -12.78 14.88 2.78
N PRO A 24 -14.04 15.35 2.81
CA PRO A 24 -15.13 14.59 3.42
C PRO A 24 -15.39 13.22 2.77
N ILE A 25 -14.94 13.00 1.53
CA ILE A 25 -15.23 11.80 0.73
C ILE A 25 -13.99 11.12 0.15
N THR A 26 -12.81 11.72 0.29
CA THR A 26 -11.54 11.19 -0.23
C THR A 26 -10.37 11.39 0.72
N VAL A 27 -9.33 10.57 0.55
CA VAL A 27 -8.00 10.78 1.14
C VAL A 27 -6.93 10.28 0.17
N ASP A 28 -5.82 10.99 0.10
CA ASP A 28 -4.63 10.52 -0.61
C ASP A 28 -3.66 9.87 0.39
N LEU A 29 -3.13 8.71 0.02
CA LEU A 29 -2.15 7.95 0.77
C LEU A 29 -0.85 7.90 -0.01
N SER A 30 0.27 7.94 0.70
CA SER A 30 1.59 7.68 0.13
C SER A 30 2.47 6.95 1.13
N TRP A 31 3.38 6.14 0.62
CA TRP A 31 4.33 5.36 1.39
C TRP A 31 5.65 5.26 0.62
N ASN A 32 6.68 4.76 1.30
CA ASN A 32 7.93 4.42 0.64
C ASN A 32 7.82 3.04 -0.01
N ARG A 33 8.50 2.87 -1.15
CA ARG A 33 8.57 1.59 -1.83
C ARG A 33 9.12 0.50 -0.90
N SER A 34 8.50 -0.68 -0.95
CA SER A 34 9.07 -1.89 -0.39
C SER A 34 10.29 -2.33 -1.18
N ILE A 35 11.26 -2.90 -0.47
CA ILE A 35 12.45 -3.52 -1.04
C ILE A 35 12.14 -5.00 -1.22
N ASP A 36 12.17 -5.46 -2.47
CA ASP A 36 12.28 -6.84 -2.91
C ASP A 36 13.28 -6.90 -4.09
N ASP A 37 14.06 -7.98 -4.19
CA ASP A 37 14.96 -8.19 -5.35
C ASP A 37 14.23 -8.93 -6.50
N SER A 38 12.90 -9.11 -6.38
CA SER A 38 12.11 -10.04 -7.19
C SER A 38 11.30 -9.40 -8.34
N GLY A 39 11.13 -8.08 -8.38
CA GLY A 39 10.59 -7.38 -9.57
C GLY A 39 9.43 -6.39 -9.33
N MET A 40 8.30 -6.63 -10.02
CA MET A 40 7.12 -5.74 -9.94
C MET A 40 6.37 -6.01 -8.64
N LEU A 41 6.17 -4.95 -7.85
CA LEU A 41 5.66 -5.05 -6.50
C LEU A 41 4.31 -4.32 -6.44
N GLU A 42 3.30 -5.04 -5.96
CA GLU A 42 1.94 -4.58 -5.77
C GLU A 42 1.74 -4.14 -4.32
N TYR A 43 0.80 -3.23 -4.09
CA TYR A 43 0.44 -2.76 -2.77
C TYR A 43 -1.04 -2.90 -2.53
N ASP A 44 -1.38 -3.75 -1.56
CA ASP A 44 -2.73 -3.93 -1.06
C ASP A 44 -3.04 -2.92 0.03
N ILE A 45 -4.13 -2.17 -0.17
CA ILE A 45 -4.60 -1.14 0.75
C ILE A 45 -5.85 -1.64 1.45
N TYR A 46 -5.75 -1.75 2.77
CA TYR A 46 -6.83 -2.20 3.63
C TYR A 46 -7.46 -1.03 4.38
N GLN A 47 -8.79 -0.97 4.39
CA GLN A 47 -9.57 -0.08 5.25
C GLN A 47 -10.28 -0.91 6.32
N ASN A 48 -9.98 -0.65 7.60
CA ASN A 48 -10.55 -1.39 8.73
C ASN A 48 -10.45 -2.93 8.57
N SER A 49 -9.31 -3.40 8.05
CA SER A 49 -9.00 -4.81 7.74
C SER A 49 -9.68 -5.41 6.51
N GLN A 50 -10.43 -4.63 5.73
CA GLN A 50 -10.94 -5.07 4.42
C GLN A 50 -10.05 -4.53 3.30
N LEU A 51 -9.63 -5.39 2.37
CA LEU A 51 -8.94 -4.97 1.15
C LEU A 51 -9.90 -4.11 0.31
N ILE A 52 -9.49 -2.87 0.02
CA ILE A 52 -10.31 -1.93 -0.76
C ILE A 52 -9.69 -1.59 -2.12
N LYS A 53 -8.35 -1.75 -2.26
CA LYS A 53 -7.64 -1.37 -3.48
C LYS A 53 -6.27 -2.05 -3.54
N THR A 54 -5.83 -2.37 -4.74
CA THR A 54 -4.46 -2.81 -5.04
C THR A 54 -3.87 -1.86 -6.07
N VAL A 55 -2.62 -1.40 -5.86
CA VAL A 55 -1.93 -0.45 -6.75
C VAL A 55 -0.49 -0.88 -6.99
N LEU A 56 0.10 -0.46 -8.12
CA LEU A 56 1.52 -0.66 -8.42
C LEU A 56 2.40 0.52 -7.99
N ASP A 57 1.79 1.68 -7.81
CA ASP A 57 2.46 2.90 -7.38
C ASP A 57 2.57 2.96 -5.85
N THR A 58 3.44 3.82 -5.35
CA THR A 58 3.58 4.07 -3.90
C THR A 58 2.62 5.14 -3.37
N THR A 59 1.52 5.35 -4.10
CA THR A 59 0.49 6.35 -3.82
C THR A 59 -0.88 5.82 -4.19
N ALA A 60 -1.91 6.19 -3.44
CA ALA A 60 -3.29 5.88 -3.78
C ALA A 60 -4.28 6.91 -3.26
N THR A 61 -5.25 7.29 -4.10
CA THR A 61 -6.45 7.99 -3.67
C THR A 61 -7.52 6.99 -3.28
N ILE A 62 -8.06 7.14 -2.08
CA ILE A 62 -9.23 6.41 -1.57
C ILE A 62 -10.43 7.33 -1.64
N ASP A 63 -11.51 6.86 -2.25
CA ASP A 63 -12.78 7.56 -2.37
C ASP A 63 -13.91 6.83 -1.64
N GLY A 64 -15.15 7.30 -1.77
CA GLY A 64 -16.32 6.67 -1.15
C GLY A 64 -16.37 6.80 0.39
N LEU A 65 -15.59 7.71 0.97
CA LEU A 65 -15.57 7.93 2.41
C LEU A 65 -16.80 8.71 2.87
N SER A 66 -17.14 8.53 4.14
CA SER A 66 -18.15 9.32 4.83
C SER A 66 -17.51 10.36 5.73
N ALA A 67 -18.05 11.58 5.67
CA ALA A 67 -17.60 12.68 6.49
C ALA A 67 -17.74 12.35 7.99
N LYS A 68 -16.80 12.83 8.80
CA LYS A 68 -16.78 12.62 10.26
C LYS A 68 -16.69 11.14 10.68
N THR A 69 -16.27 10.25 9.79
CA THR A 69 -15.98 8.85 10.09
C THR A 69 -14.46 8.65 10.23
N LYS A 70 -14.05 7.88 11.24
CA LYS A 70 -12.65 7.50 11.41
C LYS A 70 -12.37 6.21 10.64
N TYR A 71 -11.35 6.24 9.80
CA TYR A 71 -10.89 5.09 9.04
C TYR A 71 -9.45 4.75 9.45
N PHE A 72 -9.14 3.45 9.47
CA PHE A 72 -7.77 2.95 9.64
C PHE A 72 -7.31 2.34 8.32
N PHE A 73 -6.19 2.83 7.81
CA PHE A 73 -5.58 2.35 6.58
C PHE A 73 -4.29 1.58 6.87
N ASN A 74 -4.14 0.41 6.28
CA ASN A 74 -2.89 -0.35 6.25
C ASN A 74 -2.50 -0.59 4.80
N VAL A 75 -1.20 -0.59 4.52
CA VAL A 75 -0.66 -0.93 3.19
C VAL A 75 0.28 -2.12 3.36
N MET A 76 0.08 -3.15 2.53
CA MET A 76 0.89 -4.36 2.50
C MET A 76 1.47 -4.52 1.10
N ALA A 77 2.70 -5.03 1.03
CA ALA A 77 3.41 -5.38 -0.20
C ALA A 77 3.48 -6.90 -0.34
#